data_AF-A0A7M3BKS9-F1
#
_entry.id   AF-A0A7M3BKS9-F1
#
_cell.length_a   1.000
_cell.length_b   1.000
_cell.length_c   1.000
_cell.angle_alpha   90.00
_cell.angle_beta   90.00
_cell.angle_gamma   90.00
#
_symmetry.space_group_name_H-M   'P 1'
#
loop_
_entity.id
_entity.type
_entity.pdbx_description
1 polymer ?
#
loop_
_entity_poly.entity_id
_entity_poly.type
_entity_poly.pdbx_seq_one_letter_code
_entity_poly.pdbx_strand_id
1 'polypeptide(L)' 'MRGRKPAGIVAGTSPVTKVPPAPTWLSKDAKAEWRRVAPILVNERKVLTEADLGTLESYCIATGTVREAHRA' A
#
# COMPACT_ATOMS: atom_id res chain seq x y z
N MET A 1 12.27 -8.02 -38.48
CA MET A 1 12.47 -8.99 -37.38
C MET A 1 11.86 -8.44 -36.10
N ARG A 2 11.14 -9.26 -35.31
CA ARG A 2 10.74 -8.87 -33.94
C ARG A 2 11.95 -9.10 -33.01
N GLY A 3 12.31 -8.11 -32.20
CA GLY A 3 13.45 -8.21 -31.27
C GLY A 3 13.27 -9.31 -30.21
N ARG A 4 14.37 -9.84 -29.68
CA ARG A 4 14.37 -10.85 -28.61
C ARG A 4 13.84 -10.24 -27.32
N LYS A 5 12.86 -10.90 -26.67
CA LYS A 5 12.37 -10.50 -25.36
C LYS A 5 13.55 -10.42 -24.37
N PRO A 6 13.71 -9.34 -23.60
CA PRO A 6 14.77 -9.25 -22.59
C PRO A 6 14.63 -10.39 -21.57
N ALA A 7 15.70 -11.16 -21.38
CA ALA A 7 15.71 -12.27 -20.42
C ALA A 7 15.90 -11.81 -18.96
N GLY A 8 16.29 -10.54 -18.75
CA GLY A 8 16.64 -9.99 -17.44
C GLY A 8 15.56 -9.16 -16.75
N ILE A 9 14.34 -9.10 -17.29
CA ILE A 9 13.23 -8.42 -16.58
C ILE A 9 12.70 -9.38 -15.52
N VAL A 10 13.14 -9.18 -14.29
CA VAL A 10 12.70 -9.93 -13.11
C VAL A 10 11.74 -9.07 -12.29
N ALA A 11 10.81 -9.72 -11.59
CA ALA A 11 9.97 -9.02 -10.61
C ALA A 11 10.84 -8.45 -9.48
N GLY A 12 10.41 -7.33 -8.89
CA GLY A 12 11.05 -6.78 -7.69
C GLY A 12 11.06 -7.79 -6.55
N THR A 13 12.05 -7.68 -5.67
CA THR A 13 12.18 -8.54 -4.48
C THR A 13 11.16 -8.16 -3.42
N SER A 14 10.74 -9.15 -2.63
CA SER A 14 9.83 -8.99 -1.49
C SER A 14 8.49 -8.28 -1.80
N PRO A 15 7.75 -8.70 -2.84
CA PRO A 15 6.44 -8.12 -3.11
C PRO A 15 5.46 -8.47 -1.99
N VAL A 16 4.60 -7.53 -1.63
CA VAL A 16 3.43 -7.84 -0.81
C VAL A 16 2.44 -8.62 -1.67
N THR A 17 2.21 -9.89 -1.33
CA THR A 17 1.36 -10.80 -2.12
C THR A 17 -0.05 -10.96 -1.56
N LYS A 18 -0.25 -10.58 -0.29
CA LYS A 18 -1.53 -10.60 0.41
C LYS A 18 -1.69 -9.29 1.15
N VAL A 19 -2.89 -8.71 1.09
CA VAL A 19 -3.21 -7.47 1.82
C VAL A 19 -3.08 -7.71 3.32
N PRO A 20 -2.13 -7.05 4.02
CA PRO A 20 -2.03 -7.15 5.46
C PRO A 20 -3.22 -6.46 6.15
N PRO A 21 -3.66 -6.95 7.32
CA PRO A 21 -4.66 -6.24 8.11
C PRO A 21 -4.11 -4.86 8.51
N ALA A 22 -5.02 -3.89 8.66
CA ALA A 22 -4.63 -2.57 9.16
C ALA A 22 -4.02 -2.70 10.56
N PRO A 23 -2.88 -2.04 10.86
CA PRO A 23 -2.29 -2.07 12.20
C PRO A 23 -3.29 -1.67 13.28
N THR A 24 -3.26 -2.37 14.41
CA THR A 24 -4.29 -2.25 15.45
C THR A 24 -4.26 -0.90 16.15
N TRP A 25 -3.12 -0.23 16.18
CA TRP A 25 -2.92 1.09 16.76
C TRP A 25 -3.39 2.26 15.86
N LEU A 26 -3.73 2.01 14.59
CA LEU A 26 -4.25 3.07 13.72
C LEU A 26 -5.62 3.59 14.22
N SER A 27 -5.85 4.89 14.05
CA SER A 27 -7.15 5.51 14.31
C SER A 27 -8.25 4.96 13.40
N LYS A 28 -9.51 5.29 13.70
CA LYS A 28 -10.65 4.81 12.89
C LYS A 28 -10.54 5.24 11.44
N ASP A 29 -10.18 6.49 11.18
CA ASP A 29 -10.05 7.04 9.82
C ASP A 29 -8.82 6.53 9.10
N ALA A 30 -7.70 6.38 9.81
CA ALA A 30 -6.50 5.77 9.24
C ALA A 30 -6.76 4.30 8.84
N LYS A 31 -7.47 3.52 9.67
CA LYS A 31 -7.88 2.15 9.32
C LYS A 31 -8.85 2.11 8.14
N ALA A 32 -9.76 3.08 8.03
CA ALA A 32 -10.66 3.19 6.89
C ALA A 32 -9.88 3.45 5.59
N GLU A 33 -8.88 4.33 5.66
CA GLU A 33 -8.00 4.62 4.53
C GLU A 33 -7.16 3.41 4.13
N TRP A 34 -6.56 2.71 5.09
CA TRP A 34 -5.82 1.48 4.84
C TRP A 34 -6.66 0.45 4.09
N ARG A 35 -7.89 0.20 4.56
CA ARG A 35 -8.83 -0.74 3.91
C ARG A 35 -9.23 -0.32 2.50
N ARG A 36 -9.19 0.99 2.20
CA ARG A 36 -9.50 1.55 0.88
C ARG A 36 -8.34 1.35 -0.09
N VAL A 37 -7.11 1.67 0.31
CA VAL A 37 -5.97 1.76 -0.62
C VAL A 37 -5.13 0.48 -0.68
N ALA A 38 -4.98 -0.26 0.43
CA ALA A 38 -4.10 -1.43 0.47
C ALA A 38 -4.52 -2.54 -0.54
N PRO A 39 -5.82 -2.87 -0.71
CA PRO A 39 -6.23 -3.85 -1.73
C PRO A 39 -5.88 -3.42 -3.16
N ILE A 40 -6.01 -2.13 -3.48
CA ILE A 40 -5.68 -1.59 -4.81
C ILE A 40 -4.17 -1.71 -5.05
N LEU A 41 -3.36 -1.28 -4.08
CA LEU A 41 -1.91 -1.26 -4.21
C LEU A 41 -1.28 -2.68 -4.27
N VAL A 42 -1.86 -3.63 -3.53
CA VAL A 42 -1.38 -5.02 -3.46
C VAL A 42 -1.95 -5.88 -4.59
N ASN A 43 -3.28 -5.92 -4.77
CA ASN A 43 -3.93 -6.90 -5.65
C ASN A 43 -4.02 -6.42 -7.10
N GLU A 44 -4.39 -5.15 -7.30
CA GLU A 44 -4.63 -4.60 -8.64
C GLU A 44 -3.35 -4.05 -9.27
N ARG A 45 -2.62 -3.23 -8.51
CA ARG A 45 -1.41 -2.55 -9.00
C ARG A 45 -0.15 -3.37 -8.82
N LYS A 46 -0.06 -4.19 -7.77
CA LYS A 46 1.10 -5.02 -7.43
C LYS A 46 2.39 -4.20 -7.33
N VAL A 47 2.31 -3.05 -6.67
CA VAL A 47 3.40 -2.06 -6.59
C VAL A 47 4.11 -2.03 -5.24
N LEU A 48 3.53 -2.63 -4.20
CA LEU A 48 4.12 -2.59 -2.85
C LEU A 48 5.09 -3.75 -2.62
N THR A 49 6.22 -3.40 -2.02
CA THR A 49 7.14 -4.31 -1.35
C THR A 49 6.95 -4.24 0.16
N GLU A 50 7.53 -5.20 0.89
CA GLU A 50 7.52 -5.18 2.36
C GLU A 50 8.10 -3.89 2.95
N ALA A 51 9.08 -3.28 2.27
CA ALA A 51 9.70 -2.02 2.70
C ALA A 51 8.74 -0.81 2.58
N ASP A 52 7.73 -0.89 1.71
CA ASP A 52 6.79 0.20 1.48
C ASP A 52 5.66 0.25 2.54
N LEU A 53 5.52 -0.78 3.39
CA LEU A 53 4.44 -0.85 4.37
C LEU A 53 4.50 0.28 5.41
N GLY A 54 5.70 0.72 5.80
CA GLY A 54 5.87 1.87 6.69
C GLY A 54 5.42 3.20 6.05
N THR A 55 5.65 3.35 4.74
CA THR A 55 5.17 4.51 3.98
C THR A 55 3.64 4.49 3.84
N LEU A 56 3.06 3.32 3.55
CA LEU A 56 1.62 3.15 3.51
C LEU A 56 0.97 3.48 4.87
N GLU A 57 1.57 3.03 5.97
CA GLU A 57 1.12 3.35 7.33
C GLU A 57 1.12 4.86 7.56
N SER A 58 2.23 5.52 7.25
CA SER A 58 2.40 6.97 7.42
C SER A 58 1.37 7.77 6.61
N TYR A 59 1.09 7.35 5.37
CA TYR A 59 0.05 7.95 4.54
C TYR A 59 -1.35 7.82 5.15
N CYS A 60 -1.68 6.63 5.67
CA CYS A 60 -2.97 6.39 6.31
C CYS A 60 -3.13 7.23 7.58
N ILE A 61 -2.07 7.36 8.39
CA ILE A 61 -2.05 8.21 9.58
C ILE A 61 -2.31 9.66 9.19
N ALA A 62 -1.55 10.22 8.24
CA ALA A 62 -1.72 11.60 7.81
C ALA A 62 -3.15 11.88 7.30
N THR A 63 -3.70 10.96 6.50
CA THR A 63 -5.07 11.07 5.99
C THR A 63 -6.09 11.02 7.13
N GLY A 64 -5.89 10.12 8.10
CA GLY A 64 -6.74 10.01 9.29
C GLY A 64 -6.74 11.28 10.11
N THR A 65 -5.56 11.83 10.41
CA THR A 65 -5.39 13.09 11.15
C THR A 65 -6.12 14.25 10.49
N VAL A 66 -5.98 14.43 9.18
CA VAL A 66 -6.67 15.51 8.45
C VAL A 66 -8.20 15.35 8.53
N ARG A 67 -8.72 14.13 8.33
CA ARG A 67 -10.16 13.85 8.41
C ARG A 67 -10.73 14.07 9.81
N GLU A 68 -9.98 13.68 10.84
CA GLU A 68 -10.34 13.91 12.23
C GLU A 68 -10.39 15.40 12.55
N ALA A 69 -9.37 16.16 12.12
CA ALA A 69 -9.31 17.61 12.31
C ALA A 69 -10.46 18.36 11.65
N HIS A 70 -10.94 17.92 10.48
CA HIS A 70 -12.09 18.55 9.80
C HIS A 70 -13.46 18.26 10.43
N ARG A 71 -13.55 17.35 11.41
CA ARG A 71 -14.82 17.04 12.11
C ARG A 71 -14.91 17.62 13.52
N ALA A 72 -13.79 18.09 14.06
CA ALA A 72 -13.72 18.81 15.33
C ALA A 72 -14.14 20.27 15.15
#